data_AF-A0A5Q0NTK8-F1
#
_entry.id   AF-A0A5Q0NTK8-F1
#
_cell.length_a   1.000
_cell.length_b   1.000
_cell.length_c   1.000
_cell.angle_alpha   90.00
_cell.angle_beta   90.00
_cell.angle_gamma   90.00
#
_symmetry.space_group_name_H-M   'P 1'
#
loop_
_entity.id
_entity.type
_entity.pdbx_description
1 polymer ?
#
loop_
_entity_poly.entity_id
_entity_poly.type
_entity_poly.pdbx_seq_one_letter_code
_entity_poly.pdbx_strand_id
1 'polypeptide(L)'
;MNETQPRRARHLMDMSNPRPQPARKSGPGMGIEGVQKWVLSVLAVTTIWHMAAALVLFATYIDDDKRASQIGLCVIAGVFGVLGMASGLAIHRRSPATPWLLLGILPGVLGVWLVLR
;
A
#
# COMPACT_ATOMS: atom_id res chain seq x y z
N MET A 1 6.67 -34.71 53.91
CA MET A 1 6.04 -35.78 53.11
C MET A 1 6.19 -35.36 51.66
N ASN A 2 7.16 -35.92 50.93
CA ASN A 2 7.46 -35.51 49.56
C ASN A 2 6.51 -36.23 48.60
N GLU A 3 5.49 -35.53 48.11
CA GLU A 3 4.60 -36.02 47.06
C GLU A 3 5.37 -36.06 45.74
N THR A 4 5.71 -37.27 45.29
CA THR A 4 6.26 -37.50 43.95
C THR A 4 5.18 -37.24 42.92
N GLN A 5 5.24 -36.09 42.24
CA GLN A 5 4.32 -35.73 41.18
C GLN A 5 4.39 -36.77 40.05
N PRO A 6 3.27 -37.41 39.66
CA PRO A 6 3.26 -38.47 38.66
C PRO A 6 3.70 -37.95 37.29
N ARG A 7 4.56 -38.72 36.60
CA ARG A 7 5.07 -38.36 35.27
C ARG A 7 3.92 -38.18 34.28
N ARG A 8 3.75 -36.93 33.81
CA ARG A 8 2.69 -36.50 32.89
C ARG A 8 2.72 -37.29 31.59
N ALA A 9 1.63 -37.98 31.28
CA ALA A 9 1.46 -38.74 30.04
C ALA A 9 1.37 -37.79 28.84
N ARG A 10 2.37 -37.84 27.95
CA ARG A 10 2.53 -36.92 26.80
C ARG A 10 1.49 -37.09 25.69
N HIS A 11 0.59 -38.06 25.81
CA HIS A 11 -0.38 -38.45 24.78
C HIS A 11 -1.82 -37.99 25.09
N LEU A 12 -2.09 -37.48 26.30
CA LEU A 12 -3.40 -36.95 26.67
C LEU A 12 -3.46 -35.46 26.30
N MET A 13 -4.53 -35.07 25.60
CA MET A 13 -4.85 -33.65 25.39
C MET A 13 -5.17 -33.03 26.74
N ASP A 14 -4.27 -32.18 27.23
CA ASP A 14 -4.39 -31.48 28.50
C ASP A 14 -5.03 -30.10 28.27
N MET A 15 -6.29 -29.94 28.67
CA MET A 15 -6.98 -28.64 28.60
C MET A 15 -6.42 -27.61 29.60
N SER A 16 -5.76 -28.06 30.68
CA SER A 16 -5.13 -27.18 31.67
C SER A 16 -3.74 -26.70 31.27
N ASN A 17 -3.19 -27.26 30.18
CA ASN A 17 -1.92 -26.84 29.60
C ASN A 17 -2.05 -26.77 28.06
N PRO A 18 -2.71 -25.73 27.53
CA PRO A 18 -2.85 -25.53 26.09
C PRO A 18 -1.48 -25.60 25.42
N ARG A 19 -1.40 -26.34 24.31
CA ARG A 19 -0.18 -26.42 23.51
C ARG A 19 0.25 -24.97 23.19
N PRO A 20 1.52 -24.58 23.46
CA PRO A 20 2.03 -23.30 23.00
C PRO A 20 1.74 -23.22 21.51
N GLN A 21 0.91 -22.25 21.08
CA GLN A 21 0.66 -22.07 19.67
C GLN A 21 2.04 -21.85 19.03
N PRO A 22 2.50 -22.72 18.12
CA PRO A 22 3.77 -22.48 17.45
C PRO A 22 3.64 -21.10 16.82
N ALA A 23 4.50 -20.17 17.26
CA ALA A 23 4.53 -18.79 16.77
C ALA A 23 4.39 -18.86 15.26
N ARG A 24 3.25 -18.37 14.76
CA ARG A 24 2.69 -18.50 13.41
C ARG A 24 3.80 -18.55 12.35
N LYS A 25 4.41 -19.71 12.15
CA LYS A 25 5.40 -19.93 11.09
C LYS A 25 4.55 -20.16 9.86
N SER A 26 4.22 -19.04 9.20
CA SER A 26 3.81 -19.00 7.82
C SER A 26 4.64 -20.03 7.06
N GLY A 27 3.99 -20.95 6.35
CA GLY A 27 4.69 -21.79 5.38
C GLY A 27 5.36 -20.93 4.30
N PRO A 28 5.84 -21.53 3.20
CA PRO A 28 6.44 -20.76 2.09
C PRO A 28 5.53 -19.67 1.50
N GLY A 29 4.22 -19.68 1.83
CA GLY A 29 3.24 -18.68 1.44
C GLY A 29 3.08 -17.53 2.43
N MET A 30 2.79 -16.35 1.89
CA MET A 30 2.48 -15.15 2.66
C MET A 30 1.27 -15.37 3.57
N GLY A 31 1.38 -15.03 4.86
CA GLY A 31 0.24 -15.08 5.77
C GLY A 31 -0.90 -14.16 5.30
N ILE A 32 -2.15 -14.46 5.67
CA ILE A 32 -3.36 -13.71 5.29
C ILE A 32 -3.21 -12.19 5.48
N GLU A 33 -2.58 -11.76 6.57
CA GLU A 33 -2.31 -10.34 6.83
C GLU A 33 -1.41 -9.71 5.76
N GLY A 34 -0.43 -10.45 5.23
CA GLY A 34 0.43 -9.99 4.15
C GLY A 34 -0.33 -9.84 2.84
N VAL A 35 -1.17 -10.81 2.48
CA VAL A 35 -2.01 -10.73 1.28
C VAL A 35 -2.97 -9.54 1.38
N GLN A 36 -3.62 -9.36 2.53
CA GLN A 36 -4.54 -8.25 2.75
C GLN A 36 -3.84 -6.89 2.62
N LYS A 37 -2.63 -6.73 3.16
CA LYS A 37 -1.83 -5.50 2.99
C LYS A 37 -1.52 -5.23 1.52
N TRP A 38 -1.14 -6.26 0.77
CA TRP A 38 -0.89 -6.12 -0.67
C TRP A 38 -2.15 -5.73 -1.44
N VAL A 39 -3.28 -6.40 -1.19
CA VAL A 39 -4.56 -6.07 -1.84
C VAL A 39 -4.98 -4.64 -1.54
N LEU A 40 -4.98 -4.23 -0.27
CA LEU A 40 -5.33 -2.86 0.11
C LEU A 40 -4.37 -1.83 -0.50
N SER A 41 -3.08 -2.14 -0.56
CA SER A 41 -2.09 -1.24 -1.16
C SER A 41 -2.31 -1.09 -2.67
N VAL A 42 -2.55 -2.19 -3.39
CA VAL A 42 -2.81 -2.14 -4.83
C VAL A 42 -4.10 -1.38 -5.11
N LEU A 43 -5.16 -1.64 -4.35
CA LEU A 43 -6.42 -0.91 -4.50
C LEU A 43 -6.24 0.59 -4.25
N ALA A 44 -5.64 0.96 -3.12
CA ALA A 44 -5.44 2.37 -2.77
C ALA A 44 -4.58 3.09 -3.81
N VAL A 45 -3.44 2.50 -4.20
CA VAL A 45 -2.54 3.09 -5.19
C VAL A 45 -3.25 3.23 -6.53
N THR A 46 -3.85 2.16 -7.06
CA THR A 46 -4.47 2.19 -8.41
C THR A 46 -5.67 3.13 -8.49
N THR A 47 -6.53 3.19 -7.47
CA THR A 47 -7.67 4.13 -7.46
C THR A 47 -7.20 5.59 -7.47
N ILE A 48 -6.23 5.94 -6.63
CA ILE A 48 -5.72 7.32 -6.56
C ILE A 48 -4.92 7.69 -7.82
N TRP A 49 -4.13 6.76 -8.33
CA TRP A 49 -3.42 6.96 -9.60
C TRP A 49 -4.38 7.11 -10.78
N HIS A 50 -5.47 6.35 -10.80
CA HIS A 50 -6.50 6.48 -11.82
C HIS A 50 -7.12 7.88 -11.80
N MET A 51 -7.42 8.41 -10.61
CA MET A 51 -7.87 9.79 -10.44
C MET A 51 -6.85 10.79 -10.99
N ALA A 52 -5.56 10.64 -10.64
CA ALA A 52 -4.49 11.49 -11.17
C ALA A 52 -4.39 11.42 -12.71
N ALA A 53 -4.48 10.24 -13.30
CA ALA A 53 -4.45 10.04 -14.74
C ALA A 53 -5.66 10.69 -15.43
N ALA A 54 -6.85 10.57 -14.85
CA ALA A 54 -8.05 11.23 -15.35
C ALA A 54 -7.89 12.76 -15.33
N LEU A 55 -7.33 13.35 -14.26
CA LEU A 55 -7.08 14.78 -14.17
C LEU A 55 -6.11 15.28 -15.26
N VAL A 56 -5.05 14.52 -15.54
CA VAL A 56 -4.13 14.82 -16.64
C VAL A 56 -4.86 14.80 -17.99
N LEU A 57 -5.68 13.76 -18.22
CA LEU A 57 -6.46 13.68 -19.45
C LEU A 57 -7.41 14.87 -19.56
N PHE A 58 -8.09 15.26 -18.49
CA PHE A 58 -8.94 16.46 -18.50
C PHE A 58 -8.16 17.74 -18.84
N ALA A 59 -6.89 17.85 -18.43
CA ALA A 59 -6.08 19.01 -18.74
C ALA A 59 -5.88 19.20 -20.24
N THR A 60 -5.83 18.11 -21.02
CA THR A 60 -5.66 18.17 -22.48
C THR A 60 -6.93 18.59 -23.23
N TYR A 61 -8.09 18.57 -22.56
CA TYR A 61 -9.35 19.03 -23.14
C TYR A 61 -9.65 20.51 -22.84
N ILE A 62 -8.83 21.17 -22.04
CA ILE A 62 -8.96 22.62 -21.77
C ILE A 62 -8.40 23.39 -22.96
N ASP A 63 -9.09 24.45 -23.39
CA ASP A 63 -8.64 25.34 -24.47
C ASP A 63 -7.21 25.88 -24.26
N ASP A 64 -6.44 25.99 -25.35
CA ASP A 64 -5.03 26.41 -25.32
C ASP A 64 -4.79 27.83 -24.78
N ASP A 65 -5.81 28.68 -24.80
CA ASP A 65 -5.77 30.03 -24.21
C ASP A 65 -5.70 29.99 -22.66
N LYS A 66 -6.02 28.84 -22.06
CA LYS A 66 -6.05 28.63 -20.60
C LYS A 66 -4.87 27.79 -20.11
N ARG A 67 -3.65 28.07 -20.59
CA ARG A 67 -2.43 27.35 -20.19
C ARG A 67 -2.21 27.26 -18.67
N ALA A 68 -2.54 28.33 -17.94
CA ALA A 68 -2.43 28.33 -16.48
C ALA A 68 -3.31 27.26 -15.83
N SER A 69 -4.51 27.04 -16.34
CA SER A 69 -5.44 26.01 -15.86
C SER A 69 -4.98 24.60 -16.22
N GLN A 70 -4.44 24.39 -17.43
CA GLN A 70 -3.86 23.11 -17.85
C GLN A 70 -2.71 22.71 -16.91
N ILE A 71 -1.75 23.62 -16.69
CA ILE A 71 -0.61 23.40 -15.79
C ILE A 71 -1.08 23.17 -14.35
N GLY A 72 -2.02 23.99 -13.86
CA GLY A 72 -2.59 23.84 -12.52
C GLY A 72 -3.20 22.45 -12.30
N LEU A 73 -3.92 21.94 -13.30
CA LEU A 73 -4.54 20.61 -13.22
C LEU A 73 -3.49 19.49 -13.26
N CYS A 74 -2.42 19.62 -14.05
CA CYS A 74 -1.29 18.68 -14.02
C CYS A 74 -0.57 18.68 -12.66
N VAL A 75 -0.43 19.84 -12.01
CA VAL A 75 0.15 19.93 -10.65
C VAL A 75 -0.73 19.21 -9.64
N ILE A 76 -2.04 19.42 -9.67
CA ILE A 76 -2.99 18.73 -8.79
C ILE A 76 -2.93 17.22 -9.03
N ALA A 77 -2.87 16.78 -10.29
CA ALA A 77 -2.70 15.37 -10.62
C ALA A 77 -1.40 14.79 -10.04
N GLY A 78 -0.29 15.53 -10.10
CA GLY A 78 0.96 15.14 -9.45
C GLY A 78 0.83 14.97 -7.93
N VAL A 79 0.13 15.88 -7.26
CA VAL A 79 -0.15 15.78 -5.82
C VAL A 79 -0.95 14.50 -5.50
N PHE A 80 -2.01 14.21 -6.26
CA PHE A 80 -2.76 12.97 -6.09
C PHE A 80 -1.89 11.73 -6.32
N GLY A 81 -1.05 11.72 -7.36
CA GLY A 81 -0.13 10.62 -7.61
C GLY A 81 0.82 10.34 -6.44
N VAL A 82 1.38 11.40 -5.82
CA VAL A 82 2.21 11.30 -4.61
C VAL A 82 1.43 10.75 -3.43
N LEU A 83 0.19 11.23 -3.20
CA LEU A 83 -0.68 10.73 -2.14
C LEU A 83 -1.04 9.25 -2.33
N GLY A 84 -1.25 8.81 -3.57
CA GLY A 84 -1.50 7.41 -3.90
C GLY A 84 -0.34 6.52 -3.47
N MET A 85 0.88 6.92 -3.83
CA MET A 85 2.08 6.17 -3.47
C MET A 85 2.36 6.21 -1.95
N ALA A 86 2.14 7.36 -1.31
CA ALA A 86 2.27 7.52 0.14
C ALA A 86 1.29 6.61 0.90
N SER A 87 0.07 6.46 0.39
CA SER A 87 -0.94 5.55 0.97
C SER A 87 -0.48 4.10 0.95
N GLY A 88 0.10 3.63 -0.17
CA GLY A 88 0.67 2.28 -0.27
C GLY A 88 1.85 2.04 0.69
N LEU A 89 2.72 3.05 0.86
CA LEU A 89 3.84 3.02 1.81
C LEU A 89 3.36 2.97 3.27
N ALA A 90 2.33 3.75 3.60
CA ALA A 90 1.72 3.79 4.93
C ALA A 90 1.13 2.43 5.33
N ILE A 91 0.49 1.71 4.41
CA ILE A 91 -0.06 0.37 4.63
C ILE A 91 1.05 -0.64 4.99
N HIS A 92 2.22 -0.49 4.40
CA HIS A 92 3.39 -1.33 4.67
C HIS A 92 4.21 -0.87 5.88
N ARG A 93 3.77 0.19 6.59
CA ARG A 93 4.52 0.87 7.67
C ARG A 93 5.96 1.20 7.27
N ARG A 94 6.20 1.50 5.99
CA ARG A 94 7.50 1.94 5.50
C ARG A 94 7.59 3.46 5.51
N SER A 95 8.79 3.97 5.73
CA SER A 95 9.07 5.41 5.70
C SER A 95 8.57 6.03 4.39
N PRO A 96 7.81 7.15 4.43
CA PRO A 96 7.37 7.85 3.23
C PRO A 96 8.53 8.46 2.44
N ALA A 97 9.74 8.54 3.00
CA ALA A 97 10.94 9.05 2.34
C ALA A 97 11.66 8.02 1.43
N THR A 98 10.98 6.93 1.05
CA THR A 98 11.58 5.89 0.19
C THR A 98 11.58 6.39 -1.28
N PRO A 99 12.61 6.11 -2.11
CA PRO A 99 12.68 6.53 -3.53
C PRO A 99 11.44 6.17 -4.36
N TRP A 100 10.69 5.19 -3.90
CA TRP A 100 9.39 4.80 -4.43
C TRP A 100 8.36 5.94 -4.49
N LEU A 101 8.48 6.99 -3.67
CA LEU A 101 7.63 8.18 -3.76
C LEU A 101 7.75 8.90 -5.11
N LEU A 102 8.91 8.76 -5.79
CA LEU A 102 9.11 9.30 -7.14
C LEU A 102 8.16 8.66 -8.17
N LEU A 103 7.75 7.40 -7.98
CA LEU A 103 6.71 6.82 -8.84
C LEU A 103 5.40 7.58 -8.69
N GLY A 104 5.08 8.13 -7.52
CA GLY A 104 3.89 8.97 -7.35
C GLY A 104 3.87 10.20 -8.25
N ILE A 105 5.04 10.70 -8.67
CA ILE A 105 5.17 11.92 -9.48
C ILE A 105 4.98 11.66 -10.98
N LEU A 106 5.09 10.39 -11.43
CA LEU A 106 4.96 9.99 -12.83
C LEU A 106 3.75 10.59 -13.57
N PRO A 107 2.50 10.47 -13.08
CA PRO A 107 1.34 11.01 -13.80
C PRO A 107 1.43 12.53 -13.97
N GLY A 108 1.92 13.26 -12.96
CA GLY A 108 2.11 14.71 -13.06
C GLY A 108 3.15 15.10 -14.10
N VAL A 109 4.30 14.41 -14.13
CA VAL A 109 5.37 14.67 -15.12
C VAL A 109 4.92 14.32 -16.53
N LEU A 110 4.22 13.20 -16.71
CA LEU A 110 3.65 12.82 -17.99
C LEU A 110 2.60 13.83 -18.49
N GLY A 111 1.77 14.35 -17.59
CA GLY A 111 0.78 15.37 -17.94
C GLY A 111 1.41 16.68 -18.37
N VAL A 112 2.42 17.16 -17.64
CA VAL A 112 3.17 18.37 -18.01
C VAL A 112 3.86 18.18 -19.37
N TRP A 113 4.48 17.03 -19.62
CA TRP A 113 5.10 16.73 -20.91
C TRP A 113 4.09 16.73 -22.07
N LEU A 114 2.89 16.19 -21.84
CA LEU A 114 1.87 16.08 -22.88
C LEU A 114 1.23 17.44 -23.22
N VAL A 115 1.10 18.34 -22.24
CA VAL A 115 0.59 19.71 -22.45
C VAL A 115 1.63 20.62 -23.11
N LEU A 116 2.93 20.38 -22.88
CA LEU A 116 4.02 21.17 -23.44
C LEU A 116 4.43 20.76 -24.87
N ARG A 117 3.92 19.64 -25.37
CA ARG A 117 4.17 19.15 -26.73
C ARG A 117 3.19 19.75 -27.72
#